data_AF-A0AAD7EM06-F1
#
_entry.id   AF-A0AAD7EM06-F1
#
_cell.length_a   1.000
_cell.length_b   1.000
_cell.length_c   1.000
_cell.angle_alpha   90.00
_cell.angle_beta   90.00
_cell.angle_gamma   90.00
#
_symmetry.space_group_name_H-M   'P 1'
#
loop_
_entity.id
_entity.type
_entity.pdbx_description
1 polymer ?
#
loop_
_entity_poly.entity_id
_entity_poly.type
_entity_poly.pdbx_seq_one_letter_code
_entity_poly.pdbx_strand_id
1 'polypeptide(L)'
;GEPPPWLCDEQVRVGIKGMLQLDQCDEEDAWLWREIMALRVWFGEEWQLSREVIERAESAVNKYHLQLHQDKLVHLCATWDKHLPSFGPEKKALLPPWSPSQRLLSQCRTEAHVAACGEDRHYRVDNDEDEEDEYDEGSGSEEEDFKTLDAMERADIYRHDEQDNY
;
A
#
# COMPACT_ATOMS: atom_id res chain seq x y z
N GLY A 1 39.86 26.98 -24.42
CA GLY A 1 38.50 27.42 -24.79
C GLY A 1 37.77 27.78 -23.52
N GLU A 2 36.85 28.73 -23.58
CA GLU A 2 35.98 29.03 -22.43
C GLU A 2 35.07 27.82 -22.14
N PRO A 3 34.81 27.51 -20.87
CA PRO A 3 33.95 26.39 -20.50
C PRO A 3 32.50 26.68 -20.93
N PRO A 4 31.72 25.65 -21.27
CA PRO A 4 30.36 25.84 -21.72
C PRO A 4 29.44 26.34 -20.58
N PRO A 5 28.39 27.12 -20.89
CA PRO A 5 27.53 27.73 -19.87
C PRO A 5 26.83 26.73 -18.95
N TRP A 6 26.43 25.56 -19.43
CA TRP A 6 25.82 24.52 -18.59
C TRP A 6 26.74 23.99 -17.48
N LEU A 7 28.06 24.24 -17.58
CA LEU A 7 29.04 23.84 -16.57
C LEU A 7 29.31 24.96 -15.55
N CYS A 8 29.26 26.22 -15.97
CA CYS A 8 29.75 27.37 -15.18
C CYS A 8 28.71 28.44 -14.83
N ASP A 9 27.54 28.42 -15.47
CA ASP A 9 26.44 29.36 -15.20
C ASP A 9 25.34 28.67 -14.37
N GLU A 10 25.16 29.14 -13.14
CA GLU A 10 24.17 28.58 -12.23
C GLU A 10 22.74 28.77 -12.73
N GLN A 11 22.43 29.90 -13.38
CA GLN A 11 21.09 30.14 -13.91
C GLN A 11 20.77 29.16 -15.03
N VAL A 12 21.76 28.86 -15.88
CA VAL A 12 21.61 27.84 -16.94
C VAL A 12 21.41 26.46 -16.32
N ARG A 13 22.15 26.08 -15.28
CA ARG A 13 21.98 24.79 -14.58
C ARG A 13 20.61 24.66 -13.92
N VAL A 14 20.15 25.69 -13.23
CA VAL A 14 18.82 25.73 -12.61
C VAL A 14 17.73 25.63 -13.66
N GLY A 15 17.88 26.34 -14.79
CA GLY A 15 16.94 26.26 -15.92
C GLY A 15 16.86 24.85 -16.49
N ILE A 16 18.00 24.22 -16.78
CA ILE A 16 18.05 22.82 -17.27
C ILE A 16 17.41 21.87 -16.26
N LYS A 17 17.76 21.99 -14.97
CA LYS A 17 17.18 21.13 -13.93
C LYS A 17 15.67 21.31 -13.82
N GLY A 18 15.18 22.54 -13.89
CA GLY A 18 13.74 22.82 -13.85
C GLY A 18 12.99 22.22 -15.04
N MET A 19 13.58 22.27 -16.24
CA MET A 19 13.01 21.61 -17.43
C MET A 19 12.98 20.08 -17.26
N LEU A 20 14.08 19.47 -16.81
CA LEU A 20 14.15 18.02 -16.59
C LEU A 20 13.17 17.55 -15.50
N GLN A 21 13.00 18.35 -14.43
CA GLN A 21 12.02 18.05 -13.39
C GLN A 21 10.59 18.14 -13.90
N LEU A 22 10.28 19.10 -14.77
CA LEU A 22 8.97 19.18 -15.40
C LEU A 22 8.70 17.95 -16.28
N ASP A 23 9.66 17.59 -17.14
CA ASP A 23 9.56 16.41 -18.00
C ASP A 23 9.38 15.13 -17.16
N GLN A 24 10.11 15.01 -16.05
CA GLN A 24 9.98 13.89 -15.11
C GLN A 24 8.58 13.84 -14.46
N CYS A 25 8.05 14.98 -14.00
CA CYS A 25 6.71 15.04 -13.43
C CYS A 25 5.64 14.60 -14.44
N ASP A 26 5.76 15.05 -15.70
CA ASP A 26 4.81 14.68 -16.76
C ASP A 26 4.88 13.17 -17.06
N GLU A 27 6.09 12.60 -17.05
CA GLU A 27 6.29 11.16 -17.21
C GLU A 27 5.68 10.38 -16.02
N GLU A 28 6.01 10.76 -14.79
CA GLU A 28 5.50 10.11 -13.58
C GLU A 28 3.97 10.18 -13.50
N ASP A 29 3.36 11.32 -13.86
CA ASP A 29 1.91 11.46 -13.94
C ASP A 29 1.29 10.49 -14.96
N ALA A 30 1.93 10.32 -16.11
CA ALA A 30 1.48 9.37 -17.14
C ALA A 30 1.67 7.90 -16.72
N TRP A 31 2.70 7.60 -15.94
CA TRP A 31 2.94 6.27 -15.35
C TRP A 31 1.91 5.96 -14.27
N LEU A 32 1.73 6.87 -13.30
CA LEU A 32 0.72 6.76 -12.25
C LEU A 32 -0.67 6.55 -12.84
N TRP A 33 -1.02 7.27 -13.90
CA TRP A 33 -2.30 7.08 -14.58
C TRP A 33 -2.48 5.66 -15.11
N ARG A 34 -1.46 5.11 -15.79
CA ARG A 34 -1.48 3.74 -16.31
C ARG A 34 -1.58 2.71 -15.20
N GLU A 35 -0.84 2.90 -14.12
CA GLU A 35 -0.85 1.98 -12.98
C GLU A 35 -2.23 1.95 -12.31
N ILE A 36 -2.84 3.12 -12.13
CA ILE A 36 -4.17 3.22 -11.53
C ILE A 36 -5.25 2.60 -12.44
N MET A 37 -5.09 2.69 -13.76
CA MET A 37 -5.93 1.94 -14.70
C MET A 37 -5.78 0.44 -14.48
N ALA A 38 -4.55 -0.06 -14.48
CA ALA A 38 -4.27 -1.47 -14.31
C ALA A 38 -4.84 -2.00 -12.98
N LEU A 39 -4.60 -1.31 -11.88
CA LEU A 39 -5.12 -1.66 -10.55
C LEU A 39 -6.65 -1.71 -10.52
N ARG A 40 -7.33 -0.74 -11.14
CA ARG A 40 -8.79 -0.70 -11.17
C ARG A 40 -9.39 -1.79 -12.05
N VAL A 41 -8.79 -2.06 -13.20
CA VAL A 41 -9.23 -3.15 -14.09
C VAL A 41 -9.06 -4.48 -13.38
N TRP A 42 -7.86 -4.75 -12.85
CA TRP A 42 -7.55 -5.97 -12.11
C TRP A 42 -8.52 -6.18 -10.95
N PHE A 43 -8.73 -5.15 -10.11
CA PHE A 43 -9.64 -5.26 -8.98
C PHE A 43 -11.09 -5.50 -9.42
N GLY A 44 -11.51 -4.84 -10.50
CA GLY A 44 -12.81 -5.03 -11.13
C GLY A 44 -13.09 -6.48 -11.50
N GLU A 45 -12.13 -7.09 -12.20
CA GLU A 45 -12.19 -8.49 -12.63
C GLU A 45 -12.14 -9.44 -11.44
N GLU A 46 -11.19 -9.25 -10.52
CA GLU A 46 -11.02 -10.11 -9.35
C GLU A 46 -12.26 -10.11 -8.45
N TRP A 47 -12.88 -8.95 -8.27
CA TRP A 47 -14.13 -8.84 -7.50
C TRP A 47 -15.30 -9.56 -8.18
N GLN A 48 -15.44 -9.43 -9.49
CA GLN A 48 -16.50 -10.12 -10.24
C GLN A 48 -16.31 -11.63 -10.17
N LEU A 49 -15.09 -12.13 -10.40
CA LEU A 49 -14.75 -13.54 -10.31
C LEU A 49 -15.02 -14.09 -8.91
N SER A 50 -14.57 -13.38 -7.87
CA SER A 50 -14.83 -13.79 -6.47
C SER A 50 -16.32 -13.96 -6.21
N ARG A 51 -17.16 -13.03 -6.67
CA ARG A 51 -18.62 -13.13 -6.52
C ARG A 51 -19.20 -14.33 -7.25
N GLU A 52 -18.83 -14.54 -8.52
CA GLU A 52 -19.32 -15.67 -9.31
C GLU A 52 -18.93 -17.02 -8.70
N VAL A 53 -17.70 -17.14 -8.18
CA VAL A 53 -17.20 -18.36 -7.57
C VAL A 53 -17.92 -18.64 -6.24
N ILE A 54 -18.22 -17.62 -5.44
CA ILE A 54 -19.03 -17.76 -4.21
C ILE A 54 -20.44 -18.26 -4.54
N GLU A 55 -21.07 -17.70 -5.58
CA GLU A 55 -22.42 -18.07 -6.02
C GLU A 55 -22.47 -19.52 -6.53
N ARG A 56 -21.43 -19.97 -7.25
CA ARG A 56 -21.34 -21.34 -7.80
C ARG A 56 -20.81 -22.38 -6.83
N ALA A 57 -20.18 -21.98 -5.72
CA ALA A 57 -19.65 -22.92 -4.75
C ALA A 57 -20.78 -23.77 -4.14
N GLU A 58 -20.60 -25.09 -4.09
CA GLU A 58 -21.56 -25.99 -3.47
C GLU A 58 -21.22 -26.25 -1.99
N SER A 59 -19.92 -26.33 -1.68
CA SER A 59 -19.41 -26.57 -0.32
C SER A 59 -19.48 -25.31 0.54
N ALA A 60 -20.07 -25.45 1.73
CA ALA A 60 -20.10 -24.38 2.74
C ALA A 60 -18.69 -23.95 3.21
N VAL A 61 -17.75 -24.90 3.26
CA VAL A 61 -16.35 -24.62 3.62
C VAL A 61 -15.70 -23.72 2.57
N ASN A 62 -15.89 -24.04 1.28
CA ASN A 62 -15.34 -23.22 0.19
C ASN A 62 -15.96 -21.83 0.19
N LYS A 63 -17.27 -21.72 0.40
CA LYS A 63 -17.94 -20.40 0.54
C LYS A 63 -17.32 -19.56 1.63
N TYR A 64 -17.08 -20.14 2.80
CA TYR A 64 -16.46 -19.41 3.91
C TYR A 64 -15.06 -18.89 3.54
N HIS A 65 -14.21 -19.71 2.94
CA HIS A 65 -12.88 -19.27 2.52
C HIS A 65 -12.92 -18.19 1.44
N LEU A 66 -13.86 -18.30 0.49
CA LEU A 66 -14.05 -17.29 -0.56
C LEU A 66 -14.60 -15.98 -0.01
N GLN A 67 -15.48 -16.02 1.00
CA GLN A 67 -15.95 -14.83 1.73
C GLN A 67 -14.80 -14.16 2.46
N LEU A 68 -13.94 -14.92 3.14
CA LEU A 68 -12.74 -14.37 3.77
C LEU A 68 -11.81 -13.69 2.76
N HIS A 69 -11.66 -14.27 1.57
CA HIS A 69 -10.92 -13.63 0.48
C HIS A 69 -11.60 -12.33 0.01
N GLN A 70 -12.93 -12.35 -0.13
CA GLN A 70 -13.71 -11.19 -0.49
C GLN A 70 -13.54 -10.05 0.52
N ASP A 71 -13.55 -10.34 1.82
CA ASP A 71 -13.31 -9.34 2.88
C ASP A 71 -11.92 -8.71 2.75
N LYS A 72 -10.89 -9.53 2.48
CA LYS A 72 -9.53 -9.04 2.21
C LYS A 72 -9.49 -8.11 1.00
N LEU A 73 -10.21 -8.42 -0.08
CA LEU A 73 -10.32 -7.54 -1.25
C LEU A 73 -10.97 -6.20 -0.89
N VAL A 74 -12.01 -6.20 -0.03
CA VAL A 74 -12.63 -4.94 0.44
C VAL A 74 -11.64 -4.11 1.27
N HIS A 75 -10.84 -4.74 2.14
CA HIS A 75 -9.80 -4.03 2.89
C HIS A 75 -8.70 -3.47 1.99
N LEU A 76 -8.25 -4.24 1.00
CA LEU A 76 -7.28 -3.79 0.00
C LEU A 76 -7.82 -2.58 -0.76
N CYS A 77 -9.07 -2.66 -1.22
CA CYS A 77 -9.78 -1.56 -1.86
C CYS A 77 -9.81 -0.29 -1.01
N ALA A 78 -10.20 -0.43 0.26
CA ALA A 78 -10.29 0.69 1.18
C ALA A 78 -8.92 1.31 1.46
N THR A 79 -7.85 0.52 1.45
CA THR A 79 -6.47 0.98 1.62
C THR A 79 -6.02 1.74 0.38
N TRP A 80 -6.21 1.18 -0.82
CA TRP A 80 -5.85 1.85 -2.06
C TRP A 80 -6.62 3.17 -2.25
N ASP A 81 -7.92 3.23 -1.95
CA ASP A 81 -8.68 4.47 -2.09
C ASP A 81 -8.17 5.61 -1.18
N LYS A 82 -7.46 5.31 -0.09
CA LYS A 82 -6.79 6.32 0.76
C LYS A 82 -5.50 6.86 0.14
N HIS A 83 -4.74 6.00 -0.55
CA HIS A 83 -3.43 6.33 -1.10
C HIS A 83 -3.48 6.81 -2.55
N LEU A 84 -4.56 6.49 -3.27
CA LEU A 84 -4.74 6.91 -4.64
C LEU A 84 -4.96 8.43 -4.72
N PRO A 85 -4.29 9.14 -5.65
CA PRO A 85 -4.48 10.56 -5.83
C PRO A 85 -5.94 10.92 -6.11
N SER A 86 -6.42 12.00 -5.49
CA SER A 86 -7.73 12.56 -5.82
C SER A 86 -7.64 13.30 -7.15
N PHE A 87 -7.89 12.58 -8.25
CA PHE A 87 -7.99 13.21 -9.56
C PHE A 87 -9.21 14.11 -9.68
N GLY A 88 -9.09 15.16 -10.50
CA GLY A 88 -10.22 16.00 -10.90
C GLY A 88 -11.35 15.17 -11.53
N PRO A 89 -12.58 15.71 -11.54
CA PRO A 89 -13.77 14.99 -11.98
C PRO A 89 -13.68 14.45 -13.42
N GLU A 90 -12.97 15.15 -14.30
CA GLU A 90 -12.76 14.75 -15.70
C GLU A 90 -11.97 13.45 -15.81
N LYS A 91 -10.81 13.37 -15.14
CA LYS A 91 -10.00 12.15 -15.07
C LYS A 91 -10.78 11.05 -14.35
N LYS A 92 -11.46 11.36 -13.24
CA LYS A 92 -12.25 10.35 -12.49
C LYS A 92 -13.32 9.67 -13.34
N ALA A 93 -13.94 10.37 -14.29
CA ALA A 93 -14.95 9.82 -15.20
C ALA A 93 -14.37 8.81 -16.21
N LEU A 94 -13.07 8.90 -16.51
CA LEU A 94 -12.37 7.95 -17.39
C LEU A 94 -11.96 6.67 -16.67
N LEU A 95 -11.97 6.68 -15.33
CA LEU A 95 -11.58 5.52 -14.55
C LEU A 95 -12.70 4.46 -14.58
N PRO A 96 -12.35 3.17 -14.69
CA PRO A 96 -13.31 2.11 -14.44
C PRO A 96 -13.97 2.27 -13.06
N PRO A 97 -15.27 1.94 -12.93
CA PRO A 97 -15.96 2.00 -11.65
C PRO A 97 -15.32 1.05 -10.64
N TRP A 98 -15.14 1.53 -9.41
CA TRP A 98 -14.75 0.69 -8.27
C TRP A 98 -15.83 -0.36 -7.99
N SER A 99 -15.41 -1.57 -7.67
CA SER A 99 -16.31 -2.70 -7.43
C SER A 99 -16.12 -3.28 -6.02
N PRO A 100 -16.49 -2.54 -4.96
CA PRO A 100 -17.65 -2.96 -4.18
C PRO A 100 -18.69 -1.85 -4.06
N SER A 101 -19.94 -2.19 -3.68
CA SER A 101 -20.95 -1.16 -3.39
C SER A 101 -20.42 -0.18 -2.34
N GLN A 102 -20.66 1.12 -2.53
CA GLN A 102 -20.14 2.18 -1.65
C GLN A 102 -20.47 1.96 -0.15
N ARG A 103 -21.52 1.20 0.13
CA ARG A 103 -21.93 0.75 1.47
C ARG A 103 -20.94 -0.22 2.14
N LEU A 104 -20.38 -1.17 1.39
CA LEU A 104 -19.38 -2.10 1.92
C LEU A 104 -18.08 -1.36 2.26
N LEU A 105 -17.71 -0.39 1.42
CA LEU A 105 -16.55 0.46 1.67
C LEU A 105 -16.73 1.35 2.89
N SER A 106 -17.92 1.93 3.07
CA SER A 106 -18.21 2.71 4.27
C SER A 106 -18.16 1.85 5.54
N GLN A 107 -18.67 0.61 5.47
CA GLN A 107 -18.67 -0.30 6.61
C GLN A 107 -17.26 -0.71 7.02
N CYS A 108 -16.41 -1.13 6.08
CA CYS A 108 -15.01 -1.46 6.39
C CYS A 108 -14.22 -0.25 6.91
N ARG A 109 -14.52 0.97 6.43
CA ARG A 109 -13.91 2.20 6.99
C ARG A 109 -14.32 2.43 8.43
N THR A 110 -15.61 2.27 8.75
CA THR A 110 -16.10 2.41 10.12
C THR A 110 -15.53 1.34 11.04
N GLU A 111 -15.42 0.09 10.59
CA GLU A 111 -14.82 -1.00 11.35
C GLU A 111 -13.33 -0.76 11.62
N ALA A 112 -12.57 -0.33 10.61
CA ALA A 112 -11.16 0.04 10.78
C ALA A 112 -10.96 1.22 11.73
N HIS A 113 -11.84 2.23 11.67
CA HIS A 113 -11.80 3.37 12.59
C HIS A 113 -12.20 2.96 14.02
N VAL A 114 -13.21 2.11 14.18
CA VAL A 114 -13.64 1.60 15.50
C VAL A 114 -12.57 0.72 16.13
N ALA A 115 -11.88 -0.11 15.35
CA ALA A 115 -10.73 -0.89 15.81
C ALA A 115 -9.59 0.03 16.28
N ALA A 116 -9.24 1.05 15.50
CA ALA A 116 -8.18 2.01 15.85
C ALA A 116 -8.52 2.90 17.05
N CYS A 117 -9.81 3.18 17.29
CA CYS A 117 -10.27 3.93 18.47
C CYS A 117 -10.64 3.01 19.66
N GLY A 118 -10.47 1.69 19.53
CA GLY A 118 -10.88 0.68 20.51
C GLY A 118 -9.89 0.49 21.65
N GLU A 119 -8.67 1.01 21.54
CA GLU A 119 -7.62 0.91 22.54
C GLU A 119 -7.62 2.10 23.52
N ASP A 120 -8.75 2.34 24.20
CA ASP A 120 -8.71 3.13 25.44
C ASP A 120 -9.93 2.88 26.35
N ARG A 121 -10.28 1.60 26.52
CA ARG A 121 -11.09 1.18 27.67
C ARG A 121 -10.22 0.32 28.56
N HIS A 122 -9.39 1.01 29.34
CA HIS A 122 -8.83 0.49 30.58
C HIS A 122 -9.99 0.06 31.48
N TYR A 123 -10.44 -1.20 31.35
CA TYR A 123 -11.27 -1.82 32.37
C TYR A 123 -10.38 -1.90 33.62
N ARG A 124 -10.59 -0.98 34.57
CA ARG A 124 -10.15 -1.23 35.95
C ARG A 124 -10.95 -2.45 36.42
N VAL A 125 -10.35 -3.62 36.24
CA VAL A 125 -10.72 -4.80 37.00
C VAL A 125 -9.95 -4.66 38.30
N ASP A 126 -10.59 -4.04 39.29
CA ASP A 126 -10.18 -4.23 40.68
C ASP A 126 -10.57 -5.67 41.02
N ASN A 127 -9.62 -6.60 40.89
CA ASN A 127 -9.71 -7.93 41.47
C ASN A 127 -8.42 -8.15 42.25
N ASP A 128 -8.49 -7.85 43.55
CA ASP A 128 -7.56 -8.35 44.54
C ASP A 128 -7.62 -9.89 44.51
N GLU A 129 -6.48 -10.54 44.27
CA GLU A 129 -5.98 -11.77 44.92
C GLU A 129 -4.84 -12.37 44.07
N ASP A 130 -3.62 -12.18 44.60
CA ASP A 130 -2.42 -13.01 44.57
C ASP A 130 -2.29 -14.15 43.53
N GLU A 131 -1.19 -14.13 42.75
CA GLU A 131 -0.11 -15.13 42.85
C GLU A 131 1.05 -14.76 41.90
N GLU A 132 2.26 -14.78 42.47
CA GLU A 132 3.55 -14.61 41.79
C GLU A 132 3.76 -15.72 40.76
N ASP A 133 4.29 -15.36 39.59
CA ASP A 133 5.31 -16.17 38.91
C ASP A 133 6.07 -15.31 37.89
N GLU A 134 7.37 -15.16 38.16
CA GLU A 134 8.37 -14.44 37.38
C GLU A 134 8.87 -15.35 36.24
N TYR A 135 8.49 -15.03 35.00
CA TYR A 135 9.09 -15.59 33.80
C TYR A 135 9.71 -14.45 32.99
N ASP A 136 11.03 -14.29 33.15
CA ASP A 136 11.91 -13.47 32.34
C ASP A 136 12.04 -14.10 30.94
N GLU A 137 11.33 -13.56 29.96
CA GLU A 137 11.52 -13.91 28.55
C GLU A 137 12.00 -12.67 27.79
N GLY A 138 13.26 -12.76 27.36
CA GLY A 138 14.07 -11.66 26.89
C GLY A 138 13.42 -10.80 25.81
N SER A 139 13.49 -9.49 26.03
CA SER A 139 13.18 -8.45 25.05
C SER A 139 14.10 -8.57 23.83
N GLY A 140 13.69 -9.37 22.84
CA GLY A 140 14.10 -9.20 21.46
C GLY A 140 13.35 -7.99 20.91
N SER A 141 14.04 -6.87 20.76
CA SER A 141 13.44 -5.66 20.18
C SER A 141 13.09 -5.93 18.71
N GLU A 142 11.81 -5.82 18.33
CA GLU A 142 11.33 -5.90 16.94
C GLU A 142 12.06 -4.89 16.01
N GLU A 143 12.76 -3.90 16.57
CA GLU A 143 13.62 -3.00 15.81
C GLU A 143 14.90 -3.65 15.28
N GLU A 144 15.38 -4.73 15.90
CA GLU A 144 16.55 -5.49 15.39
C GLU A 144 16.16 -6.29 14.14
N ASP A 145 14.94 -6.82 14.09
CA ASP A 145 14.45 -7.59 12.94
C ASP A 145 14.31 -6.72 11.69
N PHE A 146 13.83 -5.48 11.84
CA PHE A 146 13.70 -4.54 10.71
C PHE A 146 15.06 -4.05 10.18
N LYS A 147 16.03 -3.82 11.08
CA LYS A 147 17.39 -3.41 10.70
C LYS A 147 18.13 -4.54 9.97
N THR A 148 17.87 -5.79 10.36
CA THR A 148 18.47 -6.97 9.72
C THR A 148 17.93 -7.16 8.30
N LEU A 149 16.65 -6.86 8.06
CA LEU A 149 16.01 -6.92 6.74
C LEU A 149 16.53 -5.83 5.78
N ASP A 150 16.64 -4.58 6.23
CA ASP A 150 17.22 -3.47 5.42
C ASP A 150 18.71 -3.71 5.09
N ALA A 151 19.46 -4.31 6.02
CA ALA A 151 20.85 -4.68 5.77
C ALA A 151 21.02 -5.78 4.71
N MET A 152 20.10 -6.75 4.66
CA MET A 152 20.09 -7.81 3.64
C MET A 152 19.71 -7.27 2.26
N GLU A 153 18.69 -6.42 2.17
CA GLU A 153 18.26 -5.78 0.90
C GLU A 153 19.39 -4.94 0.29
N ARG A 154 20.10 -4.16 1.12
CA ARG A 154 21.27 -3.38 0.66
C ARG A 154 22.40 -4.28 0.18
N ALA A 155 22.66 -5.41 0.84
CA ALA A 155 23.72 -6.33 0.45
C ALA A 155 23.43 -7.05 -0.88
N ASP A 156 22.16 -7.31 -1.20
CA ASP A 156 21.76 -7.95 -2.45
C ASP A 156 21.88 -7.02 -3.66
N ILE A 157 21.68 -5.71 -3.47
CA ILE A 157 21.93 -4.69 -4.50
C ILE A 157 23.42 -4.69 -4.91
N TYR A 158 24.34 -4.77 -3.94
CA TYR A 158 25.77 -4.81 -4.26
C TYR A 158 26.24 -6.12 -4.90
N ARG A 159 25.53 -7.25 -4.69
CA ARG A 159 25.86 -8.53 -5.34
C ARG A 159 25.47 -8.56 -6.82
N HIS A 160 24.49 -7.77 -7.24
CA HIS A 160 24.07 -7.71 -8.65
C HIS A 160 25.01 -6.84 -9.50
N ASP A 161 25.68 -5.85 -8.91
CA ASP A 161 26.65 -5.00 -9.62
C ASP A 161 28.00 -5.69 -9.91
N GLU A 162 28.34 -6.77 -9.22
CA GLU A 162 29.59 -7.52 -9.46
C GLU A 162 29.45 -8.59 -10.58
N GLN A 163 28.23 -8.91 -11.03
CA GLN A 163 28.00 -9.93 -12.06
C GLN A 163 27.94 -9.40 -13.50
N ASP A 164 27.85 -8.09 -13.69
CA ASP A 164 27.73 -7.45 -15.01
C ASP A 164 29.05 -6.86 -15.54
N ASN A 165 30.19 -7.21 -14.94
CA ASN A 165 31.50 -6.70 -15.38
C ASN A 165 32.48 -7.78 -15.86
N TYR A 166 32.01 -8.64 -16.77
CA TYR A 166 32.86 -9.47 -17.64
C TYR A 166 32.29 -9.64 -19.05
#